data_AF-A0A4Y2H0Z1-F1
#
_entry.id   AF-A0A4Y2H0Z1-F1
#
_cell.length_a   1.000
_cell.length_b   1.000
_cell.length_c   1.000
_cell.angle_alpha   90.00
_cell.angle_beta   90.00
_cell.angle_gamma   90.00
#
_symmetry.space_group_name_H-M   'P 1'
#
loop_
_entity.id
_entity.type
_entity.pdbx_description
1 polymer ?
#
loop_
_entity_poly.entity_id
_entity_poly.type
_entity_poly.pdbx_seq_one_letter_code
_entity_poly.pdbx_strand_id
1 'polypeptide(L)'
;MRQEVAIPSTIMTLLKKSGELWVANGHNQHRCIPKNMRIGYAELVNPTCVNNLSEPLSHKDVTEERASFIDYALMLAPTLNEEQQTKLLDLLKKFPDAFEESHKDNRRRINVKHKIETGDYLPISQRPYRISPAERRIIHDEVEKMI
;
A
#
# COMPACT_ATOMS: atom_id res chain seq x y z
N MET A 1 20.10 -5.56 37.44
CA MET A 1 20.38 -5.60 35.98
C MET A 1 19.51 -6.69 35.39
N ARG A 2 18.50 -6.34 34.59
CA ARG A 2 17.71 -7.32 33.83
C ARG A 2 18.49 -7.63 32.55
N GLN A 3 18.92 -8.86 32.37
CA GLN A 3 19.46 -9.31 31.09
C GLN A 3 18.31 -9.32 30.10
N GLU A 4 18.36 -8.43 29.10
CA GLU A 4 17.52 -8.50 27.91
C GLU A 4 17.94 -9.73 27.12
N VAL A 5 17.31 -10.87 27.42
CA VAL A 5 17.50 -12.09 26.66
C VAL A 5 16.64 -12.00 25.41
N ALA A 6 17.27 -11.71 24.27
CA ALA A 6 16.65 -11.89 22.98
C ALA A 6 16.60 -13.39 22.66
N ILE A 7 15.40 -13.96 22.60
CA ILE A 7 15.18 -15.34 22.12
C ILE A 7 14.77 -15.23 20.65
N PRO A 8 15.66 -15.50 19.68
CA PRO A 8 15.29 -15.46 18.28
C PRO A 8 14.35 -16.64 17.97
N SER A 9 13.14 -16.34 17.50
CA SER A 9 12.20 -17.30 16.95
C SER A 9 12.02 -17.04 15.47
N THR A 10 12.11 -18.07 14.63
CA THR A 10 11.86 -17.97 13.19
C THR A 10 10.84 -19.02 12.74
N ILE A 11 10.13 -18.72 11.66
CA ILE A 11 9.25 -19.65 10.97
C ILE A 11 9.96 -20.06 9.68
N MET A 12 10.02 -21.35 9.38
CA MET A 12 10.59 -21.85 8.13
C MET A 12 9.63 -22.83 7.46
N THR A 13 9.66 -22.86 6.13
CA THR A 13 8.96 -23.87 5.34
C THR A 13 9.91 -25.03 5.05
N LEU A 14 9.53 -26.25 5.41
CA LEU A 14 10.33 -27.45 5.10
C LEU A 14 10.02 -27.95 3.68
N LEU A 15 11.02 -27.97 2.82
CA LEU A 15 10.94 -28.57 1.49
C LEU A 15 11.57 -29.96 1.55
N LYS A 16 10.83 -31.01 1.19
CA LYS A 16 11.31 -32.41 1.20
C LYS A 16 11.88 -32.87 2.56
N LYS A 17 11.28 -32.42 3.68
CA LYS A 17 11.75 -32.67 5.07
C LYS A 17 13.12 -32.06 5.41
N SER A 18 13.63 -31.15 4.58
CA SER A 18 14.84 -30.38 4.83
C SER A 18 14.53 -28.87 4.86
N GLY A 19 15.28 -28.13 5.65
CA GLY A 19 15.20 -26.66 5.73
C GLY A 19 16.56 -26.11 6.13
N GLU A 20 16.84 -24.87 5.73
CA GLU A 20 18.07 -24.17 6.05
C GLU A 20 17.77 -23.06 7.07
N LEU A 21 18.65 -22.91 8.07
CA LEU A 21 18.57 -21.86 9.08
C LEU A 21 19.88 -21.10 9.11
N TRP A 22 19.82 -19.80 8.81
CA TRP A 22 20.98 -18.92 8.92
C TRP A 22 21.16 -18.47 10.36
N VAL A 23 22.36 -18.67 10.90
CA VAL A 23 22.73 -18.24 12.26
C VAL A 23 23.79 -17.16 12.14
N ALA A 24 23.48 -15.97 12.64
CA ALA A 24 24.42 -14.85 12.71
C ALA A 24 24.96 -14.68 14.14
N ASN A 25 26.25 -14.38 14.27
CA ASN A 25 26.84 -14.02 15.55
C ASN A 25 26.61 -12.53 15.82
N GLY A 26 25.77 -12.21 16.80
CA GLY A 26 25.50 -10.82 17.23
C GLY A 26 26.50 -10.24 18.24
N HIS A 27 27.56 -10.98 18.59
CA HIS A 27 28.58 -10.53 19.56
C HIS A 27 29.89 -10.10 18.88
N ASN A 28 30.61 -9.15 19.48
CA ASN A 28 31.93 -8.68 19.03
C ASN A 28 33.09 -9.68 19.28
N GLN A 29 32.78 -10.92 19.65
CA GLN A 29 33.78 -11.96 19.94
C GLN A 29 33.52 -13.19 19.07
N HIS A 30 34.59 -13.86 18.66
CA HIS A 30 34.50 -15.14 17.98
C HIS A 30 33.88 -16.19 18.90
N ARG A 31 32.80 -16.83 18.45
CA ARG A 31 32.18 -17.96 19.14
C ARG A 31 32.19 -19.18 18.22
N CYS A 32 32.60 -20.31 18.77
CA CYS A 32 32.57 -21.60 18.10
C CYS A 32 31.31 -22.36 18.52
N ILE A 33 30.65 -23.01 17.56
CA ILE A 33 29.55 -23.96 17.81
C ILE A 33 30.15 -25.37 17.74
N PRO A 34 30.26 -26.10 18.87
CA PRO A 34 30.78 -27.45 18.87
C PRO A 34 29.88 -28.40 18.06
N LYS A 35 30.50 -29.45 17.50
CA LYS A 35 29.76 -30.55 16.90
C LYS A 35 28.80 -31.14 17.94
N ASN A 36 27.56 -31.40 17.55
CA ASN A 36 26.47 -31.92 18.37
C ASN A 36 25.87 -30.96 19.43
N MET A 37 26.21 -29.66 19.39
CA MET A 37 25.52 -28.69 20.24
C MET A 37 24.06 -28.51 19.77
N ARG A 38 23.09 -28.62 20.69
CA ARG A 38 21.68 -28.31 20.41
C ARG A 38 21.51 -26.80 20.41
N ILE A 39 21.16 -26.23 19.25
CA ILE A 39 21.04 -24.76 19.05
C ILE A 39 19.58 -24.29 19.27
N GLY A 40 18.61 -25.19 19.20
CA GLY A 40 17.20 -24.86 19.42
C GLY A 40 16.28 -26.07 19.33
N TYR A 41 14.98 -25.82 19.42
CA TYR A 41 13.90 -26.77 19.13
C TYR A 41 13.02 -26.20 18.02
N ALA A 42 12.36 -27.07 17.26
CA ALA A 42 11.41 -26.69 16.24
C ALA A 42 10.10 -27.42 16.50
N GLU A 43 8.99 -26.71 16.40
CA GLU A 43 7.65 -27.24 16.55
C GLU A 43 6.82 -26.93 15.31
N LEU A 44 5.87 -27.81 15.01
CA LEU A 44 4.94 -27.56 13.92
C LEU A 44 3.99 -26.44 14.33
N VAL A 45 4.04 -25.32 13.61
CA VAL A 45 3.16 -24.18 13.87
C VAL A 45 1.83 -24.39 13.15
N ASN A 46 0.71 -24.13 13.86
CA ASN A 46 -0.61 -24.13 13.23
C ASN A 46 -0.70 -22.98 12.21
N PRO A 47 -1.08 -23.25 10.94
CA PRO A 47 -1.18 -22.21 9.91
C PRO A 47 -2.15 -21.07 10.26
N THR A 48 -3.11 -21.27 11.17
CA THR A 48 -4.03 -20.19 11.61
C THR A 48 -3.38 -19.18 12.55
N CYS A 49 -2.19 -19.45 13.07
CA CYS A 49 -1.48 -18.59 14.01
C CYS A 49 -0.42 -17.70 13.34
N VAL A 50 -0.26 -17.79 12.01
CA VAL A 50 0.76 -17.06 11.24
C VAL A 50 0.07 -16.28 10.12
N ASN A 51 0.16 -14.94 10.20
CA ASN A 51 -0.26 -14.09 9.10
C ASN A 51 0.90 -13.94 8.11
N ASN A 52 0.67 -14.33 6.85
CA ASN A 52 1.62 -14.08 5.78
C ASN A 52 1.40 -12.69 5.20
N LEU A 53 2.41 -11.84 5.28
CA LEU A 53 2.49 -10.62 4.48
C LEU A 53 3.05 -11.01 3.11
N SER A 54 2.16 -11.34 2.17
CA SER A 54 2.53 -11.34 0.76
C SER A 54 2.61 -9.89 0.30
N GLU A 55 3.78 -9.45 -0.16
CA GLU A 55 3.83 -8.28 -1.03
C GLU A 55 2.81 -8.51 -2.14
N PRO A 56 1.94 -7.53 -2.47
CA PRO A 56 1.11 -7.66 -3.64
C PRO A 56 2.08 -7.94 -4.79
N LEU A 57 1.84 -9.05 -5.50
CA LEU A 57 2.55 -9.41 -6.72
C LEU A 57 2.86 -8.11 -7.45
N SER A 58 4.15 -7.86 -7.66
CA SER A 58 4.67 -6.76 -8.48
C SER A 58 3.63 -6.46 -9.54
N HIS A 59 3.22 -5.19 -9.67
CA HIS A 59 2.48 -4.70 -10.82
C HIS A 59 2.92 -5.55 -12.00
N LYS A 60 2.06 -6.50 -12.42
CA LYS A 60 2.32 -7.18 -13.67
C LYS A 60 2.44 -6.01 -14.61
N ASP A 61 3.54 -5.94 -15.35
CA ASP A 61 3.62 -5.14 -16.55
C ASP A 61 2.41 -5.57 -17.38
N VAL A 62 1.30 -4.89 -17.12
CA VAL A 62 0.12 -4.90 -17.96
C VAL A 62 0.59 -4.01 -19.08
N THR A 63 1.38 -4.63 -19.95
CA THR A 63 1.48 -4.30 -21.36
C THR A 63 0.13 -4.61 -22.00
N GLU A 64 -0.96 -4.09 -21.42
CA GLU A 64 -2.18 -3.85 -22.15
C GLU A 64 -2.14 -2.37 -22.48
N GLU A 65 -2.36 -2.09 -23.76
CA GLU A 65 -2.44 -0.82 -24.43
C GLU A 65 -3.44 0.15 -23.78
N ARG A 66 -3.21 0.54 -22.53
CA ARG A 66 -3.81 1.68 -21.88
C ARG A 66 -2.88 2.86 -22.11
N ALA A 67 -2.71 3.22 -23.39
CA ALA A 67 -2.36 4.58 -23.72
C ALA A 67 -3.55 5.43 -23.25
N SER A 68 -3.52 5.82 -21.99
CA SER A 68 -4.36 6.89 -21.49
C SER A 68 -4.06 8.08 -22.40
N PHE A 69 -5.10 8.54 -23.10
CA PHE A 69 -5.07 9.62 -24.08
C PHE A 69 -4.94 10.97 -23.34
N ILE A 70 -4.07 11.02 -22.33
CA ILE A 70 -3.79 12.23 -21.56
C ILE A 70 -2.73 12.98 -22.33
N ASP A 71 -3.12 14.13 -22.87
CA ASP A 71 -2.17 15.07 -23.45
C ASP A 71 -1.40 15.74 -22.31
N TYR A 72 -0.31 15.09 -21.89
CA TYR A 72 0.60 15.60 -20.85
C TYR A 72 1.23 16.94 -21.22
N ALA A 73 1.12 17.40 -22.48
CA ALA A 73 1.58 18.74 -22.85
C ALA A 73 0.85 19.85 -22.08
N LEU A 74 -0.41 19.63 -21.69
CA LEU A 74 -1.18 20.57 -20.87
C LEU A 74 -0.68 20.68 -19.42
N MET A 75 0.08 19.68 -18.94
CA MET A 75 0.66 19.67 -17.58
C MET A 75 2.05 20.32 -17.52
N LEU A 76 2.61 20.73 -18.66
CA LEU A 76 3.92 21.36 -18.72
C LEU A 76 3.81 22.86 -18.47
N ALA A 77 4.60 23.35 -17.51
CA ALA A 77 4.73 24.79 -17.31
C ALA A 77 5.52 25.43 -18.47
N PRO A 78 5.08 26.60 -18.99
CA PRO A 78 5.76 27.29 -20.10
C PRO A 78 7.15 27.84 -19.72
N THR A 79 7.51 27.80 -18.44
CA THR A 79 8.79 28.26 -17.90
C THR A 79 9.90 27.20 -17.96
N LEU A 80 9.59 25.97 -18.38
CA LEU A 80 10.54 24.86 -18.42
C LEU A 80 11.37 24.89 -19.71
N ASN A 81 12.67 24.61 -19.57
CA ASN A 81 13.55 24.42 -20.72
C ASN A 81 13.26 23.09 -21.45
N GLU A 82 13.65 22.95 -22.73
CA GLU A 82 13.34 21.77 -23.57
C GLU A 82 13.82 20.45 -22.94
N GLU A 83 15.03 20.45 -22.34
CA GLU A 83 15.55 19.29 -21.63
C GLU A 83 14.75 18.92 -20.36
N GLN A 84 14.14 19.92 -19.71
CA GLN A 84 13.32 19.69 -18.52
C GLN A 84 11.94 19.19 -18.91
N GLN A 85 11.37 19.73 -20.00
CA GLN A 85 10.09 19.28 -20.55
C GLN A 85 10.16 17.82 -20.98
N THR A 86 11.23 17.44 -21.69
CA THR A 86 11.45 16.05 -22.13
C THR A 86 11.60 15.08 -20.95
N LYS A 87 12.39 15.44 -19.93
CA LYS A 87 12.53 14.63 -18.70
C LYS A 87 11.21 14.50 -17.94
N LEU A 88 10.44 15.57 -17.86
CA LEU A 88 9.14 15.56 -17.18
C LEU A 88 8.11 14.73 -17.95
N LEU A 89 8.05 14.86 -19.27
CA LEU A 89 7.18 14.02 -20.11
C LEU A 89 7.51 12.54 -20.00
N ASP A 90 8.80 12.19 -19.97
CA ASP A 90 9.23 10.80 -19.78
C ASP A 90 8.79 10.27 -18.41
N LEU A 91 8.90 11.08 -17.36
CA LEU A 91 8.43 10.74 -16.01
C LEU A 91 6.90 10.54 -15.94
N LEU A 92 6.14 11.45 -16.56
CA LEU A 92 4.67 11.38 -16.61
C LEU A 92 4.21 10.13 -17.37
N LYS A 93 4.87 9.80 -18.49
CA LYS A 93 4.61 8.57 -19.26
C LYS A 93 5.01 7.30 -18.51
N LYS A 94 6.04 7.37 -17.66
CA LYS A 94 6.52 6.25 -16.86
C LYS A 94 5.57 5.90 -15.72
N PHE A 95 4.83 6.87 -15.19
CA PHE A 95 3.93 6.68 -14.06
C PHE A 95 2.51 7.20 -14.36
N PRO A 96 1.84 6.67 -15.39
CA PRO A 96 0.51 7.14 -15.77
C PRO A 96 -0.46 6.99 -14.59
N ASP A 97 -0.43 5.88 -13.87
CA ASP A 97 -1.27 5.59 -12.71
C ASP A 97 -1.18 6.65 -11.59
N ALA A 98 -0.01 7.26 -11.40
CA ALA A 98 0.21 8.27 -10.36
C ALA A 98 -0.39 9.63 -10.73
N PHE A 99 -0.44 9.93 -12.03
CA PHE A 99 -0.84 11.22 -12.60
C PHE A 99 -2.16 11.16 -13.38
N GLU A 100 -2.83 10.01 -13.42
CA GLU A 100 -4.16 9.87 -14.02
C GLU A 100 -5.13 10.90 -13.44
N GLU A 101 -5.52 11.86 -14.28
CA GLU A 101 -6.60 12.84 -14.02
C GLU A 101 -7.99 12.20 -14.13
N SER A 102 -8.05 10.89 -14.36
CA SER A 102 -9.31 10.22 -14.61
C SER A 102 -10.00 9.92 -13.27
N HIS A 103 -11.01 10.75 -12.98
CA HIS A 103 -12.16 10.40 -12.14
C HIS A 103 -12.93 9.16 -12.67
N LYS A 104 -12.43 8.47 -13.71
CA LYS A 104 -13.14 7.41 -14.44
C LYS A 104 -12.86 6.02 -13.93
N ASP A 105 -11.65 5.74 -13.46
CA ASP A 105 -11.43 4.50 -12.73
C ASP A 105 -11.68 4.79 -11.25
N ASN A 106 -12.79 4.25 -10.77
CA ASN A 106 -13.00 3.88 -9.37
C ASN A 106 -11.79 3.04 -8.93
N ARG A 107 -10.67 3.72 -8.64
CA ARG A 107 -9.44 3.14 -8.09
C ARG A 107 -9.92 2.19 -7.04
N ARG A 108 -9.59 0.89 -7.20
CA ARG A 108 -9.95 -0.22 -6.31
C ARG A 108 -9.94 0.29 -4.87
N ARG A 109 -11.09 0.78 -4.41
CA ARG A 109 -11.17 1.41 -3.10
C ARG A 109 -10.89 0.27 -2.16
N ILE A 110 -9.95 0.48 -1.24
CA ILE A 110 -9.70 -0.46 -0.17
C ILE A 110 -11.07 -0.74 0.44
N ASN A 111 -11.59 -1.97 0.28
CA ASN A 111 -12.96 -2.36 0.66
C ASN A 111 -13.11 -2.48 2.19
N VAL A 112 -12.42 -1.63 2.94
CA VAL A 112 -12.55 -1.51 4.38
C VAL A 112 -13.75 -0.62 4.64
N LYS A 113 -14.83 -1.24 5.14
CA LYS A 113 -16.01 -0.52 5.61
C LYS A 113 -15.68 0.10 6.96
N HIS A 114 -15.62 1.42 7.02
CA HIS A 114 -15.51 2.13 8.30
C HIS A 114 -16.88 2.14 9.00
N LYS A 115 -16.91 1.76 10.28
CA LYS A 115 -18.09 1.88 11.14
C LYS A 115 -17.92 3.12 12.03
N ILE A 116 -18.84 4.06 11.91
CA ILE A 116 -18.94 5.20 12.81
C ILE A 116 -19.74 4.77 14.04
N GLU A 117 -19.16 4.88 15.23
CA GLU A 117 -19.81 4.51 16.49
C GLU A 117 -20.59 5.69 17.08
N THR A 118 -21.89 5.72 16.82
CA THR A 118 -22.81 6.76 17.33
C THR A 118 -23.44 6.38 18.68
N GLY A 119 -23.02 5.27 19.31
CA GLY A 119 -23.59 4.80 20.58
C GLY A 119 -25.12 4.67 20.54
N ASP A 120 -25.79 5.14 21.59
CA ASP A 120 -27.25 5.13 21.73
C ASP A 120 -27.89 6.50 21.40
N TYR A 121 -27.18 7.38 20.70
CA TYR A 121 -27.70 8.70 20.35
C TYR A 121 -28.74 8.62 19.23
N LEU A 122 -29.81 9.41 19.37
CA LEU A 122 -30.88 9.51 18.38
C LEU A 122 -30.42 10.31 17.15
N PRO A 123 -30.92 9.97 15.93
CA PRO A 123 -30.65 10.75 14.73
C PRO A 123 -31.10 12.21 14.86
N ILE A 124 -30.28 13.12 14.32
CA ILE A 124 -30.59 14.55 14.29
C ILE A 124 -31.19 14.90 12.93
N SER A 125 -32.42 15.40 12.92
CA SER A 125 -33.05 15.95 11.72
C SER A 125 -32.77 17.44 11.64
N GLN A 126 -32.08 17.86 10.58
CA GLN A 126 -31.77 19.26 10.33
C GLN A 126 -32.30 19.68 8.95
N ARG A 127 -32.99 20.83 8.90
CA ARG A 127 -33.43 21.40 7.63
C ARG A 127 -32.23 21.97 6.86
N PRO A 128 -32.12 21.70 5.56
CA PRO A 128 -31.13 22.36 4.72
C PRO A 128 -31.26 23.89 4.83
N TYR A 129 -30.12 24.57 4.83
CA TYR A 129 -30.10 26.03 4.79
C TYR A 129 -30.61 26.53 3.43
N ARG A 130 -31.09 27.77 3.41
CA ARG A 130 -31.55 28.39 2.17
C ARG A 130 -30.34 28.86 1.36
N ILE A 131 -30.31 28.43 0.10
CA ILE A 131 -29.31 28.83 -0.89
C ILE A 131 -29.95 29.58 -2.03
N SER A 132 -29.17 30.46 -2.66
CA SER A 132 -29.58 31.16 -3.87
C SER A 132 -29.75 30.19 -5.04
N PRO A 133 -30.51 30.57 -6.09
CA PRO A 133 -30.65 29.76 -7.29
C PRO A 133 -29.31 29.48 -8.01
N ALA A 134 -28.35 30.41 -7.95
CA ALA A 134 -27.04 30.25 -8.56
C ALA A 134 -26.20 29.20 -7.83
N GLU A 135 -26.11 29.29 -6.50
CA GLU A 135 -25.40 28.31 -5.67
C GLU A 135 -26.01 26.92 -5.79
N ARG A 136 -27.34 26.84 -5.90
CA ARG A 136 -28.03 25.56 -6.09
C ARG A 136 -27.61 24.84 -7.37
N ARG A 137 -27.38 25.57 -8.47
CA ARG A 137 -26.92 24.99 -9.73
C ARG A 137 -25.51 24.41 -9.57
N ILE A 138 -24.61 25.17 -8.98
CA ILE A 138 -23.23 24.73 -8.74
C ILE A 138 -23.19 23.47 -7.86
N ILE A 139 -23.96 23.46 -6.77
CA ILE A 139 -24.06 22.30 -5.88
C ILE A 139 -24.63 21.09 -6.63
N HIS A 140 -25.67 21.30 -7.45
CA HIS A 140 -26.27 20.23 -8.24
C HIS A 140 -25.26 19.61 -9.22
N ASP A 141 -24.58 20.45 -9.99
CA ASP A 141 -23.60 20.02 -10.99
C ASP A 141 -22.44 19.25 -10.34
N GLU A 142 -22.02 19.64 -9.13
CA GLU A 142 -20.97 18.94 -8.40
C GLU A 142 -21.45 17.61 -7.79
N VAL A 143 -22.67 17.57 -7.26
CA VAL A 143 -23.28 16.33 -6.75
C VAL A 143 -23.45 15.32 -7.88
N GLU A 144 -23.83 15.76 -9.08
CA GLU A 144 -23.97 14.90 -10.26
C GLU A 144 -22.64 14.27 -10.70
N LYS A 145 -21.50 14.92 -10.45
CA LYS A 145 -20.16 14.33 -10.69
C LYS A 145 -19.79 13.24 -9.69
N MET A 146 -20.42 13.23 -8.50
CA MET A 146 -20.09 12.32 -7.41
C MET A 146 -20.92 11.03 -7.40
N ILE A 147 -22.06 11.02 -8.11
CA ILE A 147 -23.03 9.91 -8.17
C ILE A 147 -22.71 9.02 -9.37
#